data_AF-A0A7W0PI53-F1
#
_entry.id   AF-A0A7W0PI53-F1
#
_cell.length_a   1.000
_cell.length_b   1.000
_cell.length_c   1.000
_cell.angle_alpha   90.00
_cell.angle_beta   90.00
_cell.angle_gamma   90.00
#
_symmetry.space_group_name_H-M   'P 1'
#
loop_
_entity.id
_entity.type
_entity.pdbx_description
1 polymer ?
#
loop_
_entity_poly.entity_id
_entity_poly.type
_entity_poly.pdbx_seq_one_letter_code
_entity_poly.pdbx_strand_id
1 'polypeptide(L)' 'DKWVAFYCGTGWRASETWFYAYLMGWQRIAVYDGGWHEWSRDPVANPIEVGEPEDEPTA' A
#
# COMPACT_ATOMS: atom_id res chain seq x y z
N ASP A 1 0.57 17.86 0.92
CA ASP A 1 1.66 16.87 1.10
C ASP A 1 1.16 15.64 1.83
N LYS A 2 1.35 14.45 1.25
CA LYS A 2 0.99 13.15 1.86
C LYS A 2 2.24 12.47 2.44
N TRP A 3 2.05 11.62 3.45
CA TRP A 3 3.00 10.56 3.77
C TRP A 3 2.58 9.31 3.00
N VAL A 4 3.45 8.81 2.13
CA VAL A 4 3.14 7.68 1.25
C VAL A 4 3.87 6.43 1.72
N ALA A 5 3.12 5.36 1.96
CA ALA A 5 3.68 4.04 2.24
C ALA A 5 3.35 3.10 1.07
N PHE A 6 4.37 2.53 0.45
CA PHE A 6 4.22 1.55 -0.62
C PHE A 6 4.09 0.15 -0.01
N TYR A 7 3.24 -0.71 -0.58
CA TYR A 7 3.10 -2.10 -0.15
C TYR A 7 2.84 -3.01 -1.35
N CYS A 8 3.07 -4.31 -1.17
CA CYS A 8 2.64 -5.33 -2.13
C CYS A 8 2.30 -6.62 -1.37
N GLY A 9 2.67 -7.80 -1.89
CA GLY A 9 2.52 -9.05 -1.13
C GLY A 9 3.43 -9.08 0.11
N THR A 10 4.74 -8.94 -0.11
CA THR A 10 5.80 -9.09 0.90
C THR A 10 6.95 -8.10 0.68
N GLY A 11 6.64 -6.85 0.33
CA GLY A 11 7.63 -5.77 0.20
C GLY A 11 8.38 -5.63 -1.14
N TRP A 12 8.64 -6.69 -1.90
CA TRP A 12 9.56 -6.63 -3.08
C TRP A 12 9.24 -5.52 -4.11
N ARG A 13 8.01 -5.51 -4.65
CA ARG A 13 7.58 -4.49 -5.63
C ARG A 13 7.41 -3.11 -4.98
N ALA A 14 7.14 -3.08 -3.67
CA ALA A 14 7.01 -1.82 -2.94
C ALA A 14 8.37 -1.14 -2.74
N SER A 15 9.44 -1.91 -2.52
CA SER A 15 10.80 -1.38 -2.44
C SER A 15 11.26 -0.76 -3.76
N GLU A 16 10.90 -1.35 -4.89
CA GLU A 16 11.18 -0.81 -6.22
C GLU A 16 10.52 0.56 -6.42
N THR A 17 9.21 0.67 -6.17
CA THR A 17 8.48 1.93 -6.35
C THR A 17 8.85 2.99 -5.31
N TRP A 18 9.14 2.57 -4.07
CA TRP A 18 9.73 3.45 -3.05
C TRP A 18 11.06 4.03 -3.52
N PHE A 19 11.93 3.23 -4.15
CA PHE A 19 13.21 3.70 -4.65
C PHE A 19 13.04 4.71 -5.80
N TYR A 20 12.08 4.50 -6.69
CA TYR A 20 11.71 5.50 -7.70
C TYR A 20 11.23 6.81 -7.06
N ALA A 21 10.35 6.74 -6.05
CA ALA A 21 9.88 7.91 -5.33
C ALA A 21 11.00 8.66 -4.60
N TYR A 22 11.96 7.92 -4.03
CA TYR A 22 13.16 8.49 -3.44
C TYR A 22 13.99 9.28 -4.47
N LEU A 23 14.23 8.71 -5.65
CA LEU A 23 14.95 9.39 -6.74
C LEU A 23 14.19 10.61 -7.29
N MET A 24 12.86 10.61 -7.21
CA MET A 24 12.01 11.76 -7.56
C MET A 24 11.97 12.84 -6.46
N GLY A 25 12.68 12.67 -5.34
CA GLY A 25 12.79 13.67 -4.27
C GLY A 25 11.59 13.73 -3.33
N TRP A 26 10.78 12.67 -3.25
CA TRP A 26 9.65 12.62 -2.31
C TRP A 26 10.16 12.59 -0.85
N GLN A 27 9.65 13.49 -0.01
CA GLN A 27 10.21 13.74 1.32
C GLN A 27 9.66 12.82 2.44
N ARG A 28 8.46 12.27 2.26
CA ARG A 28 7.77 11.47 3.28
C ARG A 28 7.28 10.16 2.67
N ILE A 29 8.20 9.21 2.53
CA ILE A 29 7.95 7.90 1.91
C ILE A 29 8.42 6.76 2.80
N ALA A 30 7.69 5.64 2.79
CA ALA A 30 8.03 4.43 3.51
C ALA A 30 7.61 3.17 2.73
N VAL A 31 8.07 2.00 3.18
CA VAL A 31 7.54 0.70 2.74
C VAL A 31 6.76 0.10 3.92
N TYR A 32 5.53 -0.32 3.67
CA TYR A 32 4.78 -1.19 4.58
C TYR A 32 5.13 -2.65 4.23
N ASP A 33 6.12 -3.19 4.95
CA ASP A 33 6.81 -4.45 4.62
C ASP A 33 5.90 -5.67 4.63
N GLY A 34 5.11 -5.82 5.71
CA GLY A 34 4.19 -6.93 5.88
C GLY A 34 3.17 -7.06 4.74
N GLY A 35 2.76 -5.92 4.18
CA GLY A 35 1.92 -5.85 2.99
C GLY A 35 0.65 -6.69 3.12
N TRP A 36 0.18 -7.21 1.99
CA TRP A 36 -0.99 -8.08 1.96
C TRP A 36 -0.79 -9.37 2.74
N HIS A 37 0.44 -9.93 2.72
CA HIS A 37 0.72 -11.18 3.40
C HIS A 37 0.56 -11.07 4.93
N GLU A 38 0.89 -9.94 5.54
CA GLU A 38 0.62 -9.67 6.95
C GLU A 38 -0.85 -9.32 7.17
N TRP A 39 -1.38 -8.35 6.41
CA TRP A 39 -2.73 -7.81 6.59
C TRP A 39 -3.80 -8.90 6.55
N SER A 40 -3.71 -9.80 5.56
CA SER A 40 -4.71 -10.85 5.35
C SER A 40 -4.69 -11.95 6.41
N ARG A 41 -3.73 -11.96 7.34
CA ARG A 41 -3.63 -12.99 8.40
C ARG A 41 -4.62 -12.78 9.53
N ASP A 42 -5.18 -11.58 9.65
CA ASP A 42 -6.23 -11.26 10.61
C ASP A 42 -7.46 -10.69 9.90
N PRO A 43 -8.23 -11.52 9.17
CA PRO A 43 -9.42 -11.04 8.44
C PRO A 43 -10.58 -10.65 9.36
N VAL A 44 -10.46 -10.88 10.67
CA VAL A 44 -11.46 -10.47 11.66
C VAL A 44 -11.21 -9.04 12.11
N ALA A 45 -9.94 -8.68 12.36
CA ALA A 45 -9.58 -7.33 12.78
C ALA A 45 -9.28 -6.39 11.60
N ASN A 46 -8.81 -6.92 10.47
CA ASN A 46 -8.41 -6.13 9.32
C ASN A 46 -9.46 -6.22 8.20
N PRO A 47 -10.05 -5.08 7.76
CA PRO A 47 -11.03 -5.09 6.68
C PRO A 47 -10.39 -5.48 5.35
N ILE A 48 -11.16 -6.19 4.52
CA ILE A 48 -10.74 -6.72 3.22
C ILE A 48 -11.86 -6.46 2.21
N GLU A 49 -11.51 -5.87 1.07
CA GLU A 49 -12.38 -5.69 -0.07
C GLU A 49 -12.08 -6.75 -1.15
N VAL A 50 -13.12 -7.21 -1.86
CA VAL A 50 -13.03 -8.19 -2.95
C VAL A 50 -14.06 -7.87 -4.02
N GLY A 51 -13.84 -8.36 -5.25
CA GLY A 51 -14.74 -8.12 -6.39
C GLY A 51 -14.33 -6.90 -7.22
N GLU A 52 -15.23 -6.47 -8.11
CA GLU A 52 -15.05 -5.20 -8.82
C GLU A 52 -15.33 -4.04 -7.85
N PRO A 53 -14.46 -3.02 -7.80
CA PRO A 53 -14.75 -1.82 -7.04
C PRO A 53 -16.05 -1.18 -7.53
N GLU A 54 -16.89 -0.71 -6.61
CA GLU A 54 -17.97 0.19 -6.97
C GLU A 54 -17.36 1.52 -7.47
N ASP A 55 -17.76 1.99 -8.66
CA ASP A 55 -17.41 3.34 -9.12
C ASP A 55 -17.87 4.35 -8.04
N GLU A 56 -16.97 5.22 -7.59
CA GLU A 56 -17.07 6.05 -6.36
C GLU A 56 -18.48 6.57 -5.99
N PRO A 57 -18.76 6.77 -4.67
CA PRO A 57 -19.86 7.62 -4.25
C PRO A 57 -19.60 9.04 -4.77
N THR A 58 -20.55 9.58 -5.53
CA THR A 58 -20.56 11.00 -5.90
C THR A 58 -20.33 11.86 -4.66
N ALA A 59 -19.23 12.62 -4.67
CA ALA A 59 -18.90 13.84 -3.90
C ALA A 59 -19.60 14.09 -2.56
#